data_AF-A0A1F7J6R4-F1
#
_entry.id   AF-A0A1F7J6R4-F1
#
_cell.length_a   1.000
_cell.length_b   1.000
_cell.length_c   1.000
_cell.angle_alpha   90.00
_cell.angle_beta   90.00
_cell.angle_gamma   90.00
#
_symmetry.space_group_name_H-M   'P 1'
#
loop_
_entity.id
_entity.type
_entity.pdbx_description
1 polymer ?
#
loop_
_entity_poly.entity_id
_entity_poly.type
_entity_poly.pdbx_seq_one_letter_code
_entity_poly.pdbx_strand_id
1 'polypeptide(L)' 'MNIFELFNTNSPENLVIKVFLMVSSILYLIVAVVLYRQTQVMARTITFEQNWIVIAVSFAQVILALILILIAFFIV' A
#
# COMPACT_ATOMS: atom_id res chain seq x y z
N MET A 1 16.89 -16.28 10.56
CA MET A 1 15.63 -15.85 11.22
C MET A 1 14.54 -16.00 10.17
N ASN A 2 13.63 -16.97 10.34
CA ASN A 2 12.65 -17.31 9.31
C ASN A 2 11.49 -16.30 9.34
N ILE A 3 11.16 -15.71 8.19
CA ILE A 3 10.05 -14.75 8.02
C ILE A 3 8.70 -15.36 8.49
N PHE A 4 8.58 -16.68 8.45
CA PHE A 4 7.41 -17.42 8.91
C PHE A 4 7.21 -17.40 10.44
N GLU A 5 8.28 -17.22 11.23
CA GLU A 5 8.18 -17.19 12.70
C GLU A 5 7.53 -15.89 13.20
N LEU A 6 7.60 -14.80 12.41
CA LEU A 6 6.85 -13.55 12.64
C LEU A 6 5.34 -13.71 12.46
N PHE A 7 4.84 -14.84 11.96
CA PHE A 7 3.40 -15.11 11.88
C PHE A 7 2.90 -16.05 12.98
N ASN A 8 3.79 -16.56 13.85
CA ASN A 8 3.44 -17.49 14.91
C ASN A 8 2.99 -16.77 16.20
N THR A 9 1.78 -17.09 16.68
CA THR A 9 0.94 -16.25 17.55
C THR A 9 1.25 -16.27 19.05
N ASN A 10 2.37 -16.88 19.48
CA ASN A 10 2.57 -17.20 20.90
C ASN A 10 3.33 -16.14 21.72
N SER A 11 3.77 -15.04 21.10
CA SER A 11 4.60 -14.02 21.76
C SER A 11 3.97 -12.62 21.69
N PRO A 12 3.94 -11.85 22.80
CA PRO A 12 3.38 -10.49 22.83
C PRO A 12 4.11 -9.50 21.91
N GLU A 13 5.40 -9.73 21.63
CA GLU A 13 6.19 -8.99 20.65
C GLU A 13 5.57 -9.05 19.24
N ASN A 14 4.92 -10.17 18.92
CA ASN A 14 4.33 -10.38 17.61
C ASN A 14 3.02 -9.59 17.43
N LEU A 15 2.29 -9.31 18.50
CA LEU A 15 1.11 -8.44 18.48
C LEU A 15 1.48 -6.99 18.16
N VAL A 16 2.61 -6.50 18.69
CA VAL A 16 3.11 -5.14 18.42
C VAL A 16 3.45 -4.99 16.93
N ILE A 17 4.11 -5.99 16.34
CA ILE A 17 4.45 -6.00 14.91
C ILE A 17 3.19 -6.01 14.05
N LYS A 18 2.17 -6.82 14.40
CA LYS A 18 0.89 -6.84 13.66
C LYS A 18 0.17 -5.49 13.68
N VAL A 19 0.07 -4.85 14.86
CA VAL A 19 -0.56 -3.53 14.98
C VAL A 19 0.24 -2.46 14.22
N PHE A 20 1.58 -2.51 14.28
CA PHE A 20 2.43 -1.61 13.51
C PHE A 20 2.24 -1.78 12.00
N LEU A 21 2.19 -3.02 11.50
CA LEU A 21 1.92 -3.33 10.09
C LEU A 21 0.54 -2.83 9.66
N MET A 22 -0.48 -2.97 10.52
CA MET A 22 -1.83 -2.48 10.26
C MET A 22 -1.84 -0.95 10.09
N VAL A 23 -1.23 -0.21 11.02
CA VAL A 23 -1.12 1.26 10.93
C VAL A 23 -0.32 1.67 9.70
N SER A 24 0.78 0.98 9.41
CA SER A 24 1.61 1.23 8.22
C SER A 24 0.83 1.02 6.92
N SER A 25 0.00 -0.02 6.83
CA SER A 25 -0.84 -0.29 5.65
C SER A 25 -1.88 0.82 5.43
N ILE A 26 -2.46 1.36 6.49
CA ILE A 26 -3.41 2.48 6.40
C ILE A 26 -2.70 3.74 5.89
N LEU A 27 -1.52 4.05 6.44
CA LEU A 27 -0.70 5.18 5.98
C LEU A 27 -0.30 5.03 4.50
N TYR A 28 0.06 3.81 4.08
CA TYR A 28 0.42 3.52 2.69
C TYR A 28 -0.76 3.77 1.74
N LEU A 29 -1.98 3.40 2.13
CA LEU A 29 -3.17 3.70 1.32
C LEU A 29 -3.43 5.20 1.20
N ILE A 30 -3.28 5.97 2.29
CA ILE A 30 -3.44 7.43 2.25
C ILE A 30 -2.45 8.03 1.23
N VAL A 31 -1.18 7.62 1.28
CA VAL A 31 -0.16 8.09 0.34
C VAL A 31 -0.49 7.67 -1.10
N ALA A 32 -0.92 6.43 -1.33
CA ALA A 32 -1.29 5.94 -2.65
C ALA A 32 -2.46 6.73 -3.27
N VAL A 33 -3.49 7.06 -2.47
CA VAL A 33 -4.62 7.88 -2.91
C VAL A 33 -4.17 9.30 -3.26
N VAL A 34 -3.30 9.89 -2.43
CA VAL A 34 -2.76 11.23 -2.67
C VAL A 34 -1.92 11.26 -3.96
N LEU A 35 -1.03 10.30 -4.16
CA LEU A 35 -0.24 10.17 -5.39
C LEU A 35 -1.13 9.97 -6.61
N TYR A 36 -2.15 9.12 -6.53
CA TYR A 36 -3.11 8.93 -7.62
C TYR A 36 -3.81 10.23 -8.02
N ARG A 37 -4.26 11.03 -7.04
CA ARG A 37 -4.86 12.34 -7.29
C ARG A 37 -3.85 13.31 -7.92
N GLN A 38 -2.62 13.34 -7.42
CA GLN A 38 -1.55 14.17 -8.00
C GLN A 38 -1.24 13.77 -9.45
N THR A 39 -1.17 12.48 -9.75
CA THR A 39 -1.00 11.97 -11.11
C THR A 39 -2.15 12.39 -12.02
N GLN A 40 -3.41 12.32 -11.57
CA GLN A 40 -4.54 12.77 -12.40
C GLN A 40 -4.51 14.27 -12.70
N VAL A 41 -4.12 15.09 -11.72
CA VAL A 41 -3.99 16.54 -11.93
C VAL A 41 -2.85 16.82 -12.91
N MET A 42 -1.69 16.17 -12.75
CA MET A 42 -0.55 16.28 -13.65
C MET A 42 -0.86 15.81 -15.07
N ALA A 43 -1.61 14.70 -15.21
CA ALA A 43 -2.07 14.16 -16.48
C ALA A 43 -3.03 15.09 -17.24
N ARG A 44 -3.73 15.99 -16.52
CA ARG A 44 -4.64 16.98 -17.12
C ARG A 44 -3.93 18.28 -17.51
N THR A 45 -2.85 18.65 -16.82
CA THR A 45 -2.13 19.90 -17.06
C THR A 45 -0.91 19.75 -17.97
N ILE A 46 -0.29 18.58 -18.04
CA ILE A 46 0.89 18.35 -18.86
C ILE A 46 0.56 17.32 -19.94
N THR A 47 0.55 17.75 -21.19
CA THR A 47 0.46 16.86 -22.37
C THR A 47 1.77 16.09 -22.52
N PHE A 48 1.94 15.04 -21.73
CA PHE A 48 3.01 14.05 -21.91
C PHE A 48 2.64 13.09 -23.05
N GLU A 49 3.55 12.85 -23.99
CA GLU A 49 3.39 11.83 -25.05
C GLU A 49 3.11 10.42 -24.50
N GLN A 50 3.51 10.12 -23.26
CA GLN A 50 3.30 8.83 -22.59
C GLN A 50 2.47 8.93 -21.31
N ASN A 51 1.43 9.78 -21.30
CA ASN A 51 0.49 9.92 -20.18
C ASN A 51 -0.11 8.58 -19.70
N TRP A 52 -0.24 7.60 -20.61
CA TRP A 52 -0.83 6.29 -20.31
C TRP A 52 0.00 5.46 -19.31
N ILE A 53 1.34 5.54 -19.36
CA ILE A 53 2.23 4.73 -18.49
C ILE A 53 2.10 5.22 -17.04
N VAL A 54 2.09 6.54 -16.84
CA VAL A 54 1.99 7.14 -15.51
C VAL A 54 0.64 6.78 -14.88
N ILE A 55 -0.45 6.83 -15.65
CA ILE A 55 -1.78 6.42 -15.18
C ILE A 55 -1.81 4.92 -14.82
N ALA A 56 -1.21 4.06 -15.65
CA ALA A 56 -1.15 2.62 -15.40
C ALA A 56 -0.36 2.28 -14.12
N VAL A 57 0.77 2.94 -13.89
CA VAL A 57 1.59 2.78 -12.67
C VAL A 57 0.82 3.24 -11.44
N SER A 58 0.20 4.42 -11.49
CA SER A 58 -0.60 4.92 -10.36
C SER A 58 -1.80 4.03 -10.06
N PHE A 59 -2.42 3.42 -11.08
CA PHE A 59 -3.49 2.44 -10.90
C PHE A 59 -2.97 1.14 -10.26
N ALA A 60 -1.83 0.62 -10.71
CA ALA A 60 -1.19 -0.55 -10.11
C ALA A 60 -0.81 -0.32 -8.64
N GLN A 61 -0.37 0.90 -8.31
CA GLN A 61 -0.01 1.29 -6.95
C GLN A 61 -1.23 1.28 -6.01
N VAL A 62 -2.41 1.68 -6.49
CA VAL A 62 -3.67 1.57 -5.74
C VAL A 62 -4.07 0.10 -5.53
N ILE A 63 -3.90 -0.76 -6.55
CA ILE A 63 -4.18 -2.20 -6.43
C ILE A 63 -3.26 -2.85 -5.39
N LEU A 64 -1.96 -2.54 -5.41
CA LEU A 64 -1.01 -3.04 -4.42
C LEU A 64 -1.36 -2.59 -3.00
N ALA A 65 -1.80 -1.34 -2.82
CA ALA A 65 -2.26 -0.84 -1.53
C ALA A 65 -3.50 -1.59 -1.02
N LEU A 66 -4.45 -1.93 -1.91
CA LEU A 66 -5.62 -2.74 -1.55
C LEU A 66 -5.25 -4.18 -1.16
N ILE A 67 -4.30 -4.79 -1.87
CA ILE A 67 -3.80 -6.14 -1.54
C ILE A 67 -3.13 -6.14 -0.16
N LEU A 68 -2.30 -5.13 0.13
CA LEU A 68 -1.65 -4.99 1.44
C LEU A 68 -2.67 -4.87 2.58
N ILE A 69 -3.76 -4.12 2.37
CA ILE A 69 -4.85 -4.02 3.35
C ILE A 69 -5.54 -5.36 3.57
N LEU A 70 -5.85 -6.08 2.49
CA LEU A 70 -6.47 -7.41 2.58
C LEU A 70 -5.59 -8.39 3.37
N ILE A 71 -4.28 -8.38 3.11
CA ILE A 71 -3.29 -9.17 3.86
C ILE A 71 -3.25 -8.74 5.33
N ALA A 72 -3.23 -7.43 5.60
CA ALA A 72 -3.25 -6.91 6.97
C ALA A 72 -4.50 -7.36 7.73
N PHE A 73 -5.67 -7.37 7.09
CA PHE A 73 -6.90 -7.89 7.68
C PHE A 73 -6.86 -9.40 7.96
N PHE A 74 -6.18 -10.18 7.11
CA PHE A 74 -6.04 -11.63 7.30
C PHE A 74 -5.02 -12.00 8.38
N ILE A 75 -4.08 -11.10 8.65
CA ILE A 75 -3.05 -11.26 9.70
C ILE A 75 -3.60 -10.98 11.10
N VAL A 76 -4.56 -10.05 11.21
CA VAL A 76 -5.27 -9.73 12.47
C VAL A 76 -6.19 -10.89 12.85
#